data_AF-A0A099IZT2-F1
#
_entry.id   AF-A0A099IZT2-F1
#
_cell.length_a   1.000
_cell.length_b   1.000
_cell.length_c   1.000
_cell.angle_alpha   90.00
_cell.angle_beta   90.00
_cell.angle_gamma   90.00
#
_symmetry.space_group_name_H-M   'P 1'
#
loop_
_entity.id
_entity.type
_entity.pdbx_description
1 polymer ?
#
loop_
_entity_poly.entity_id
_entity_poly.type
_entity_poly.pdbx_seq_one_letter_code
_entity_poly.pdbx_strand_id
1 'polypeptide(L)'
;MERTELVELLSPEGLRLLDSLPPYDTIDVLKTVSDLRKAGHAPGLVAAALSQARLRAKASSKFGEFASRMLFTEAGLEQATRLRVAALHAGRFAALGGQPRVVDLGCGIGGDAMAMAAIDLDVTAVDADEVTATVASYNLAPFPQANVRHSAAEKVNLDDFDAAWLDPARRTRGHSNTSRLTRPEDYSPSLDWAFGLSERMPLGVKLGPGHDRDQIPSQAEAQWVSVDGQLVEMGLWFGALARDGIRRSALLLTQNGV
;
A
#
# COMPACT_ATOMS: atom_id res chain seq x y z
N MET A 1 -4.87 13.98 5.53
CA MET A 1 -5.14 14.75 4.30
C MET A 1 -6.63 14.73 4.12
N GLU A 2 -7.25 15.88 4.21
CA GLU A 2 -8.69 16.01 4.03
C GLU A 2 -9.05 16.06 2.54
N ARG A 3 -10.30 15.72 2.20
CA ARG A 3 -10.78 15.73 0.81
C ARG A 3 -10.54 17.07 0.11
N THR A 4 -10.80 18.18 0.81
CA THR A 4 -10.61 19.54 0.26
C THR A 4 -9.14 19.82 -0.07
N GLU A 5 -8.21 19.41 0.80
CA GLU A 5 -6.78 19.54 0.56
C GLU A 5 -6.35 18.73 -0.67
N LEU A 6 -6.89 17.51 -0.81
CA LEU A 6 -6.60 16.65 -1.96
C LEU A 6 -7.11 17.27 -3.28
N VAL A 7 -8.32 17.84 -3.28
CA VAL A 7 -8.89 18.50 -4.47
C VAL A 7 -8.04 19.70 -4.90
N GLU A 8 -7.61 20.54 -3.95
CA GLU A 8 -6.73 21.67 -4.25
C GLU A 8 -5.38 21.20 -4.80
N LEU A 9 -4.79 20.18 -4.18
CA LEU A 9 -3.51 19.61 -4.56
C LEU A 9 -3.52 18.97 -5.96
N LEU A 10 -4.58 18.24 -6.31
CA LEU A 10 -4.73 17.59 -7.63
C LEU A 10 -5.02 18.56 -8.77
N SER A 11 -5.19 19.85 -8.48
CA SER A 11 -5.26 20.85 -9.53
C SER A 11 -3.92 20.96 -10.29
N PRO A 12 -3.93 21.41 -11.57
CA PRO A 12 -2.69 21.68 -12.29
C PRO A 12 -1.78 22.69 -11.59
N GLU A 13 -2.35 23.65 -10.85
CA GLU A 13 -1.58 24.59 -10.04
C GLU A 13 -0.92 23.88 -8.85
N GLY A 14 -1.67 23.06 -8.12
CA GLY A 14 -1.17 22.34 -6.95
C GLY A 14 -0.03 21.38 -7.26
N LEU A 15 -0.17 20.60 -8.33
CA LEU A 15 0.90 19.70 -8.77
C LEU A 15 2.15 20.47 -9.22
N ARG A 16 1.98 21.56 -10.00
CA ARG A 16 3.11 22.43 -10.38
C ARG A 16 3.78 23.07 -9.18
N LEU A 17 3.00 23.52 -8.19
CA LEU A 17 3.55 24.10 -6.98
C LEU A 17 4.36 23.06 -6.20
N LEU A 18 3.81 21.87 -5.99
CA LEU A 18 4.49 20.76 -5.32
C LEU A 18 5.81 20.41 -6.01
N ASP A 19 5.80 20.30 -7.34
CA ASP A 19 6.99 19.95 -8.13
C ASP A 19 8.03 21.09 -8.20
N SER A 20 7.63 22.33 -7.92
CA SER A 20 8.54 23.49 -7.87
C SER A 20 9.30 23.62 -6.54
N LEU A 21 8.87 22.91 -5.50
CA LEU A 21 9.51 22.98 -4.18
C LEU A 21 10.90 22.33 -4.24
N PRO A 22 11.92 22.92 -3.56
CA PRO A 22 13.21 22.27 -3.43
C PRO A 22 13.10 21.02 -2.52
N PRO A 23 14.14 20.18 -2.44
CA PRO A 23 14.14 19.03 -1.53
C PRO A 23 13.76 19.44 -0.11
N TYR A 24 12.79 18.73 0.48
CA TYR A 24 12.16 19.15 1.74
C TYR A 24 13.15 19.38 2.87
N ASP A 25 14.20 18.55 2.97
CA ASP A 25 15.23 18.67 4.01
C ASP A 25 16.06 19.96 3.93
N THR A 26 15.96 20.69 2.80
CA THR A 26 16.64 21.96 2.57
C THR A 26 15.73 23.18 2.67
N ILE A 27 14.42 22.97 2.90
CA ILE A 27 13.42 24.04 2.94
C ILE A 27 13.52 24.84 4.24
N ASP A 28 13.65 26.16 4.12
CA ASP A 28 13.21 27.09 5.16
C ASP A 28 11.69 27.25 5.04
N VAL A 29 10.94 26.55 5.91
CA VAL A 29 9.48 26.46 5.82
C VAL A 29 8.84 27.84 5.98
N LEU A 30 9.32 28.66 6.91
CA LEU A 30 8.74 29.98 7.18
C LEU A 30 8.96 30.94 6.02
N LYS A 31 10.18 30.96 5.48
CA LYS A 31 10.50 31.77 4.30
C LYS A 31 9.71 31.31 3.09
N THR A 32 9.66 30.01 2.84
CA THR A 32 8.94 29.42 1.69
C THR A 32 7.45 29.73 1.75
N VAL A 33 6.80 29.58 2.92
CA VAL A 33 5.39 29.97 3.08
C VAL A 33 5.19 31.46 2.81
N SER A 34 6.07 32.32 3.31
CA SER A 34 6.00 33.77 3.08
C SER A 34 6.12 34.11 1.59
N ASP A 35 7.10 33.52 0.90
CA ASP A 35 7.37 33.79 -0.51
C ASP A 35 6.25 33.27 -1.42
N LEU A 36 5.74 32.06 -1.17
CA LEU A 36 4.63 31.49 -1.93
C LEU A 36 3.32 32.28 -1.74
N ARG A 37 3.05 32.75 -0.52
CA ARG A 37 1.88 33.60 -0.26
C ARG A 37 1.99 34.96 -0.94
N LYS A 38 3.19 35.56 -0.98
CA LYS A 38 3.45 36.79 -1.76
C LYS A 38 3.28 36.58 -3.26
N ALA A 39 3.57 35.38 -3.75
CA ALA A 39 3.34 35.00 -5.15
C ALA A 39 1.85 34.78 -5.49
N GLY A 40 0.95 34.88 -4.51
CA GLY A 40 -0.50 34.82 -4.71
C GLY A 40 -1.14 33.45 -4.48
N HIS A 41 -0.37 32.44 -4.07
CA HIS A 41 -0.94 31.12 -3.79
C HIS A 41 -1.84 31.13 -2.55
N ALA A 42 -2.95 30.39 -2.64
CA ALA A 42 -3.88 30.22 -1.53
C ALA A 42 -3.19 29.52 -0.33
N PRO A 43 -3.48 29.93 0.93
CA PRO A 43 -2.85 29.32 2.10
C PRO A 43 -3.05 27.80 2.22
N GLY A 44 -4.23 27.30 1.86
CA GLY A 44 -4.54 25.86 1.85
C GLY A 44 -3.63 25.09 0.89
N LEU A 45 -3.50 25.59 -0.33
CA LEU A 45 -2.62 25.01 -1.35
C LEU A 45 -1.15 24.96 -0.94
N VAL A 46 -0.64 26.05 -0.35
CA VAL A 46 0.74 26.12 0.16
C VAL A 46 0.96 25.07 1.27
N ALA A 47 0.01 24.95 2.19
CA ALA A 47 0.08 23.96 3.26
C ALA A 47 0.01 22.51 2.73
N ALA A 48 -0.87 22.25 1.77
CA ALA A 48 -1.00 20.94 1.13
C ALA A 48 0.28 20.54 0.37
N ALA A 49 0.87 21.46 -0.40
CA ALA A 49 2.10 21.21 -1.14
C ALA A 49 3.31 20.94 -0.22
N LEU A 50 3.48 21.74 0.84
CA LEU A 50 4.56 21.53 1.81
C LEU A 50 4.37 20.21 2.59
N SER A 51 3.12 19.88 2.94
CA SER A 51 2.78 18.60 3.57
C SER A 51 3.15 17.42 2.66
N GLN A 52 2.83 17.49 1.38
CA GLN A 52 3.22 16.44 0.42
C GLN A 52 4.73 16.38 0.21
N ALA A 53 5.43 17.51 0.11
CA ALA A 53 6.89 17.52 0.00
C ALA A 53 7.55 16.80 1.19
N ARG A 54 7.03 17.01 2.41
CA ARG A 54 7.44 16.27 3.61
C ARG A 54 7.20 14.78 3.47
N LEU A 55 6.02 14.38 3.00
CA LEU A 55 5.66 12.97 2.85
C LEU A 55 6.50 12.28 1.76
N ARG A 56 6.73 12.93 0.61
CA ARG A 56 7.63 12.45 -0.45
C ARG A 56 9.05 12.21 0.09
N ALA A 57 9.59 13.13 0.88
CA ALA A 57 10.92 12.96 1.50
C ALA A 57 10.97 11.76 2.46
N LYS A 58 9.97 11.59 3.33
CA LYS A 58 9.87 10.40 4.20
C LYS A 58 9.72 9.10 3.40
N ALA A 59 8.96 9.14 2.30
CA ALA A 59 8.64 8.00 1.46
C ALA A 59 9.83 7.44 0.67
N SER A 60 10.89 8.22 0.46
CA SER A 60 12.12 7.78 -0.22
C SER A 60 12.69 6.48 0.37
N SER A 61 12.56 6.27 1.69
CA SER A 61 13.02 5.03 2.34
C SER A 61 12.22 3.77 1.93
N LYS A 62 10.94 3.92 1.54
CA LYS A 62 10.07 2.82 1.12
C LYS A 62 9.99 2.66 -0.40
N PHE A 63 10.02 3.77 -1.13
CA PHE A 63 9.72 3.83 -2.57
C PHE A 63 10.89 4.31 -3.44
N GLY A 64 12.01 4.71 -2.83
CA GLY A 64 13.16 5.25 -3.58
C GLY A 64 12.76 6.44 -4.44
N GLU A 65 13.22 6.47 -5.69
CA GLU A 65 12.97 7.57 -6.63
C GLU A 65 11.48 7.76 -6.97
N PHE A 66 10.66 6.69 -6.90
CA PHE A 66 9.22 6.77 -7.15
C PHE A 66 8.52 7.70 -6.16
N ALA A 67 9.04 7.83 -4.93
CA ALA A 67 8.48 8.71 -3.91
C ALA A 67 8.31 10.15 -4.40
N SER A 68 9.25 10.64 -5.23
CA SER A 68 9.21 12.00 -5.76
C SER A 68 8.03 12.28 -6.71
N ARG A 69 7.41 11.24 -7.25
CA ARG A 69 6.30 11.35 -8.21
C ARG A 69 4.96 10.91 -7.65
N MET A 70 4.96 10.28 -6.48
CA MET A 70 3.76 9.79 -5.81
C MET A 70 3.10 10.89 -4.95
N LEU A 71 1.84 10.66 -4.62
CA LEU A 71 1.12 11.33 -3.55
C LEU A 71 0.88 10.37 -2.39
N PHE A 72 0.76 10.94 -1.19
CA PHE A 72 0.68 10.17 0.04
C PHE A 72 -0.41 10.71 0.97
N THR A 73 -1.10 9.81 1.67
CA THR A 73 -1.69 10.13 2.98
C THR A 73 -0.69 9.77 4.07
N GLU A 74 -0.76 10.39 5.24
CA GLU A 74 0.15 10.06 6.35
C GLU A 74 -0.03 8.60 6.80
N ALA A 75 -1.28 8.18 7.05
CA ALA A 75 -1.61 6.80 7.39
C ALA A 75 -1.21 5.81 6.29
N GLY A 76 -1.46 6.15 5.02
CA GLY A 76 -1.09 5.30 3.89
C GLY A 76 0.43 5.14 3.77
N LEU A 77 1.21 6.20 3.98
CA LEU A 77 2.66 6.10 3.98
C LEU A 77 3.19 5.25 5.16
N GLU A 78 2.60 5.39 6.34
CA GLU A 78 2.98 4.59 7.51
C GLU A 78 2.74 3.09 7.27
N GLN A 79 1.61 2.73 6.68
CA GLN A 79 1.19 1.34 6.43
C GLN A 79 1.76 0.74 5.13
N ALA A 80 2.20 1.59 4.20
CA ALA A 80 2.66 1.14 2.89
C ALA A 80 3.75 0.07 2.95
N THR A 81 3.60 -0.95 2.11
CA THR A 81 4.61 -1.97 1.86
C THR A 81 5.86 -1.32 1.25
N ARG A 82 7.06 -1.71 1.70
CA ARG A 82 8.31 -1.27 1.06
C ARG A 82 8.33 -1.82 -0.36
N LEU A 83 8.73 -1.02 -1.34
CA LEU A 83 8.68 -1.41 -2.76
C LEU A 83 9.45 -2.73 -3.04
N ARG A 84 10.57 -2.95 -2.34
CA ARG A 84 11.36 -4.19 -2.43
C ARG A 84 10.60 -5.44 -1.96
N VAL A 85 9.68 -5.28 -1.01
CA VAL A 85 8.82 -6.36 -0.50
C VAL A 85 7.62 -6.54 -1.42
N ALA A 86 6.98 -5.44 -1.84
CA ALA A 86 5.91 -5.45 -2.83
C ALA A 86 6.33 -6.14 -4.15
N ALA A 87 7.59 -5.97 -4.58
CA ALA A 87 8.14 -6.67 -5.74
C ALA A 87 8.18 -8.20 -5.56
N LEU A 88 8.38 -8.70 -4.33
CA LEU A 88 8.30 -10.13 -4.04
C LEU A 88 6.86 -10.64 -4.10
N HIS A 89 5.90 -9.81 -3.67
CA HIS A 89 4.48 -10.13 -3.81
C HIS A 89 4.13 -10.27 -5.27
N ALA A 90 4.47 -9.27 -6.08
CA ALA A 90 4.29 -9.30 -7.53
C ALA A 90 4.94 -10.55 -8.16
N GLY A 91 6.14 -10.94 -7.71
CA GLY A 91 6.81 -12.16 -8.16
C GLY A 91 6.03 -13.44 -7.89
N ARG A 92 5.28 -13.53 -6.77
CA ARG A 92 4.40 -14.68 -6.49
C ARG A 92 3.25 -14.77 -7.48
N PHE A 93 2.62 -13.65 -7.82
CA PHE A 93 1.53 -13.62 -8.79
C PHE A 93 2.04 -13.89 -10.21
N ALA A 94 3.18 -13.34 -10.60
CA ALA A 94 3.79 -13.61 -11.90
C ALA A 94 4.13 -15.10 -12.11
N ALA A 95 4.49 -15.81 -11.04
CA ALA A 95 4.80 -17.24 -11.09
C ALA A 95 3.58 -18.13 -11.40
N LEU A 96 2.34 -17.60 -11.34
CA LEU A 96 1.15 -18.31 -11.82
C LEU A 96 1.16 -18.51 -13.34
N GLY A 97 1.89 -17.66 -14.07
CA GLY A 97 1.92 -17.64 -15.53
C GLY A 97 0.63 -17.07 -16.15
N GLY A 98 0.67 -16.82 -17.47
CA GLY A 98 -0.53 -16.43 -18.23
C GLY A 98 -1.06 -15.01 -17.99
N GLN A 99 -0.27 -14.12 -17.34
CA GLN A 99 -0.66 -12.73 -17.03
C GLN A 99 -1.99 -12.66 -16.24
N PRO A 100 -2.01 -13.20 -15.00
CA PRO A 100 -3.25 -13.28 -14.22
C PRO A 100 -3.79 -11.89 -13.91
N ARG A 101 -5.11 -11.76 -13.92
CA ARG A 101 -5.84 -10.59 -13.43
C ARG A 101 -5.90 -10.65 -11.91
N VAL A 102 -5.21 -9.73 -11.25
CA VAL A 102 -5.10 -9.67 -9.79
C VAL A 102 -6.01 -8.58 -9.25
N VAL A 103 -6.73 -8.88 -8.17
CA VAL A 103 -7.42 -7.85 -7.40
C VAL A 103 -6.66 -7.58 -6.10
N ASP A 104 -6.27 -6.32 -5.88
CA ASP A 104 -5.65 -5.83 -4.65
C ASP A 104 -6.74 -5.19 -3.78
N LEU A 105 -7.16 -5.92 -2.74
CA LEU A 105 -8.28 -5.59 -1.87
C LEU A 105 -7.75 -4.96 -0.57
N GLY A 106 -7.99 -3.66 -0.41
CA GLY A 106 -7.36 -2.84 0.63
C GLY A 106 -6.03 -2.25 0.15
N CYS A 107 -5.98 -1.77 -1.10
CA CYS A 107 -4.73 -1.40 -1.76
C CYS A 107 -3.97 -0.22 -1.12
N GLY A 108 -4.62 0.54 -0.23
CA GLY A 108 -4.05 1.74 0.36
C GLY A 108 -3.67 2.73 -0.72
N ILE A 109 -2.48 3.32 -0.61
CA ILE A 109 -1.93 4.26 -1.61
C ILE A 109 -1.42 3.59 -2.90
N GLY A 110 -1.67 2.29 -3.09
CA GLY A 110 -1.38 1.54 -4.32
C GLY A 110 0.04 0.99 -4.42
N GLY A 111 0.75 0.78 -3.30
CA GLY A 111 2.15 0.33 -3.31
C GLY A 111 2.35 -1.08 -3.87
N ASP A 112 1.52 -2.04 -3.44
CA ASP A 112 1.57 -3.43 -3.93
C ASP A 112 1.05 -3.53 -5.37
N ALA A 113 -0.08 -2.90 -5.68
CA ALA A 113 -0.57 -2.76 -7.05
C ALA A 113 0.46 -2.13 -8.01
N MET A 114 1.22 -1.11 -7.56
CA MET A 114 2.28 -0.51 -8.37
C MET A 114 3.38 -1.52 -8.71
N ALA A 115 3.78 -2.35 -7.74
CA ALA A 115 4.79 -3.38 -7.97
C ALA A 115 4.29 -4.47 -8.93
N MET A 116 3.02 -4.85 -8.84
CA MET A 116 2.39 -5.80 -9.76
C MET A 116 2.30 -5.23 -11.18
N ALA A 117 1.81 -4.00 -11.32
CA ALA A 117 1.66 -3.35 -12.62
C ALA A 117 3.02 -3.04 -13.27
N ALA A 118 4.07 -2.79 -12.48
CA ALA A 118 5.43 -2.57 -12.98
C ALA A 118 6.05 -3.81 -13.66
N ILE A 119 5.48 -5.00 -13.46
CA ILE A 119 5.86 -6.23 -14.16
C ILE A 119 4.74 -6.74 -15.08
N ASP A 120 3.91 -5.81 -15.57
CA ASP A 120 2.83 -6.02 -16.53
C ASP A 120 1.71 -6.98 -16.07
N LEU A 121 1.48 -7.14 -14.76
CA LEU A 121 0.26 -7.79 -14.27
C LEU A 121 -0.94 -6.84 -14.42
N ASP A 122 -2.07 -7.38 -14.87
CA ASP A 122 -3.36 -6.67 -14.85
C ASP A 122 -3.87 -6.63 -13.40
N VAL A 123 -3.93 -5.43 -12.82
CA VAL A 123 -4.30 -5.24 -11.42
C VAL A 123 -5.47 -4.29 -11.27
N THR A 124 -6.47 -4.71 -10.52
CA THR A 124 -7.52 -3.83 -10.00
C THR A 124 -7.28 -3.58 -8.51
N ALA A 125 -6.86 -2.37 -8.18
CA ALA A 125 -6.69 -1.87 -6.83
C ALA A 125 -8.01 -1.34 -6.27
N VAL A 126 -8.37 -1.78 -5.07
CA VAL A 126 -9.64 -1.45 -4.42
C VAL A 126 -9.39 -0.93 -3.02
N ASP A 127 -9.92 0.26 -2.73
CA ASP A 127 -9.92 0.82 -1.38
C ASP A 127 -11.31 1.36 -1.01
N ALA A 128 -11.66 1.24 0.28
CA ALA A 128 -12.94 1.68 0.81
C ALA A 128 -12.95 3.18 1.18
N ASP A 129 -11.78 3.79 1.34
CA ASP A 129 -11.65 5.22 1.63
C ASP A 129 -11.49 6.02 0.33
N GLU A 130 -12.39 6.99 0.10
CA GLU A 130 -12.42 7.81 -1.11
C GLU A 130 -11.11 8.56 -1.35
N VAL A 131 -10.52 9.13 -0.30
CA VAL A 131 -9.29 9.92 -0.37
C VAL A 131 -8.11 9.02 -0.75
N THR A 132 -8.00 7.86 -0.11
CA THR A 132 -6.95 6.88 -0.35
C THR A 132 -7.06 6.25 -1.74
N ALA A 133 -8.27 5.88 -2.19
CA ALA A 133 -8.52 5.41 -3.55
C ALA A 133 -8.15 6.47 -4.61
N THR A 134 -8.41 7.74 -4.33
CA THR A 134 -8.03 8.83 -5.25
C THR A 134 -6.51 9.00 -5.32
N VAL A 135 -5.82 8.90 -4.18
CA VAL A 135 -4.34 8.90 -4.14
C VAL A 135 -3.75 7.71 -4.88
N ALA A 136 -4.32 6.51 -4.69
CA ALA A 136 -3.92 5.32 -5.42
C ALA A 136 -4.13 5.49 -6.93
N SER A 137 -5.25 6.09 -7.35
CA SER A 137 -5.55 6.39 -8.76
C SER A 137 -4.48 7.29 -9.37
N TYR A 138 -4.05 8.33 -8.66
CA TYR A 138 -2.95 9.19 -9.10
C TYR A 138 -1.63 8.42 -9.20
N ASN A 139 -1.29 7.63 -8.18
CA ASN A 139 -0.03 6.88 -8.13
C ASN A 139 0.06 5.79 -9.21
N LEU A 140 -1.07 5.21 -9.58
CA LEU A 140 -1.18 4.14 -10.56
C LEU A 140 -1.43 4.63 -11.99
N ALA A 141 -1.74 5.92 -12.19
CA ALA A 141 -1.96 6.51 -13.51
C ALA A 141 -0.84 6.27 -14.56
N PRO A 142 0.45 6.15 -14.18
CA PRO A 142 1.51 5.81 -15.14
C PRO A 142 1.46 4.36 -15.66
N PHE A 143 0.64 3.49 -15.09
CA PHE A 143 0.58 2.06 -15.39
C PHE A 143 -0.75 1.70 -16.08
N PRO A 144 -0.74 1.45 -17.41
CA PRO A 144 -1.97 1.15 -18.15
C PRO A 144 -2.69 -0.13 -17.70
N GLN A 145 -1.95 -1.05 -17.08
CA GLN A 145 -2.48 -2.32 -16.55
C GLN A 145 -3.10 -2.18 -15.15
N ALA A 146 -3.07 -0.98 -14.55
CA ALA A 146 -3.63 -0.73 -13.24
C ALA A 146 -4.94 0.04 -13.33
N ASN A 147 -5.97 -0.48 -12.67
CA ASN A 147 -7.24 0.19 -12.48
C ASN A 147 -7.50 0.39 -10.99
N VAL A 148 -8.17 1.48 -10.62
CA VAL A 148 -8.54 1.75 -9.22
C VAL A 148 -10.05 1.85 -9.07
N ARG A 149 -10.59 1.23 -8.02
CA ARG A 149 -12.01 1.28 -7.68
C ARG A 149 -12.18 1.71 -6.22
N HIS A 150 -12.98 2.74 -6.00
CA HIS A 150 -13.46 3.08 -4.67
C HIS A 150 -14.64 2.14 -4.31
N SER A 151 -14.38 1.14 -3.47
CA SER A 151 -15.38 0.17 -3.02
C SER A 151 -14.89 -0.53 -1.76
N ALA A 152 -15.82 -1.04 -0.94
CA ALA A 152 -15.47 -2.05 0.06
C ALA A 152 -15.03 -3.34 -0.64
N ALA A 153 -14.04 -4.03 -0.08
CA ALA A 153 -13.51 -5.28 -0.61
C ALA A 153 -14.61 -6.34 -0.79
N GLU A 154 -15.52 -6.42 0.19
CA GLU A 154 -16.63 -7.38 0.22
C GLU A 154 -17.71 -7.14 -0.85
N LYS A 155 -17.69 -5.98 -1.51
CA LYS A 155 -18.65 -5.61 -2.55
C LYS A 155 -18.13 -5.85 -3.98
N VAL A 156 -16.87 -6.20 -4.12
CA VAL A 156 -16.25 -6.44 -5.43
C VAL A 156 -16.73 -7.78 -5.97
N ASN A 157 -17.23 -7.81 -7.23
CA ASN A 157 -17.42 -9.08 -7.92
C ASN A 157 -16.05 -9.67 -8.26
N LEU A 158 -15.77 -10.87 -7.74
CA LEU A 158 -14.46 -11.51 -7.87
C LEU A 158 -14.35 -12.45 -9.09
N ASP A 159 -15.45 -12.68 -9.82
CA ASP A 159 -15.49 -13.66 -10.92
C ASP A 159 -14.63 -13.25 -12.14
N ASP A 160 -14.24 -11.97 -12.22
CA ASP A 160 -13.36 -11.44 -13.25
C ASP A 160 -11.87 -11.53 -12.91
N PHE A 161 -11.50 -12.12 -11.77
CA PHE A 161 -10.11 -12.16 -11.29
C PHE A 161 -9.60 -13.58 -11.12
N ASP A 162 -8.31 -13.74 -11.36
CA ASP A 162 -7.63 -15.03 -11.32
C ASP A 162 -6.91 -15.24 -9.97
N ALA A 163 -6.61 -14.16 -9.24
CA ALA A 163 -6.02 -14.20 -7.91
C ALA A 163 -6.31 -12.91 -7.11
N ALA A 164 -6.17 -12.98 -5.78
CA ALA A 164 -6.36 -11.84 -4.89
C ALA A 164 -5.14 -11.56 -3.99
N TRP A 165 -4.90 -10.28 -3.73
CA TRP A 165 -4.04 -9.78 -2.67
C TRP A 165 -4.89 -9.02 -1.65
N LEU A 166 -4.63 -9.23 -0.36
CA LEU A 166 -5.30 -8.51 0.72
C LEU A 166 -4.29 -7.89 1.67
N ASP A 167 -4.46 -6.59 1.92
CA ASP A 167 -3.77 -5.86 3.00
C ASP A 167 -4.81 -5.31 3.98
N PRO A 168 -5.40 -6.17 4.84
CA PRO A 168 -6.48 -5.74 5.72
C PRO A 168 -5.94 -4.79 6.79
N ALA A 169 -6.53 -3.59 6.85
CA ALA A 169 -6.18 -2.62 7.88
C ALA A 169 -6.74 -3.05 9.24
N ARG A 170 -5.93 -2.89 10.30
CA ARG A 170 -6.41 -3.07 11.67
C ARG A 170 -7.31 -1.90 12.05
N ARG A 171 -8.55 -2.19 12.45
CA ARG A 171 -9.49 -1.25 13.04
C ARG A 171 -8.91 -0.73 14.35
N THR A 172 -8.50 0.53 14.37
CA THR A 172 -8.11 1.23 15.59
C THR A 172 -9.37 1.57 16.40
N ARG A 173 -9.86 0.62 17.23
CA ARG A 173 -10.65 1.02 18.39
C ARG A 173 -9.70 1.61 19.42
N GLY A 174 -9.98 2.85 19.85
CA GLY A 174 -9.17 3.56 20.85
C GLY A 174 -9.07 2.77 22.15
N HIS A 175 -8.06 1.90 22.25
CA HIS A 175 -7.70 1.24 23.48
C HIS A 175 -6.19 1.31 23.65
N SER A 176 -5.80 2.21 24.54
CA SER A 176 -4.52 2.27 25.23
C SER A 176 -4.30 1.03 26.10
N ASN A 177 -4.29 -0.17 25.50
CA ASN A 177 -3.96 -1.40 26.22
C ASN A 177 -3.09 -2.32 25.38
N THR A 178 -1.93 -2.61 25.95
CA THR A 178 -0.85 -3.51 25.52
C THR A 178 -1.23 -5.00 25.52
N SER A 179 -2.50 -5.32 25.26
CA SER A 179 -2.96 -6.70 25.10
C SER A 179 -2.50 -7.24 23.74
N ARG A 180 -1.50 -8.12 23.77
CA ARG A 180 -0.91 -8.82 22.61
C ARG A 180 -1.83 -9.86 21.95
N LEU A 181 -3.13 -9.84 22.21
CA LEU A 181 -4.10 -10.77 21.63
C LEU A 181 -4.97 -10.00 20.63
N THR A 182 -4.57 -10.00 19.36
CA THR A 182 -5.38 -9.47 18.26
C THR A 182 -6.49 -10.44 17.93
N ARG A 183 -7.73 -9.96 17.86
CA ARG A 183 -8.86 -10.80 17.43
C ARG A 183 -9.05 -10.67 15.91
N PRO A 184 -9.40 -11.74 15.18
CA PRO A 184 -9.64 -11.71 13.72
C PRO A 184 -10.61 -10.61 13.25
N GLU A 185 -11.60 -10.26 14.07
CA GLU A 185 -12.61 -9.22 13.81
C GLU A 185 -12.09 -7.77 13.93
N ASP A 186 -10.89 -7.58 14.44
CA ASP A 186 -10.22 -6.28 14.52
C ASP A 186 -9.69 -5.82 13.14
N TYR A 187 -9.86 -6.62 12.09
CA TYR A 187 -9.43 -6.30 10.73
C TYR A 187 -10.61 -5.84 9.86
N SER A 188 -10.31 -5.02 8.85
CA SER A 188 -11.25 -4.63 7.80
C SER A 188 -10.61 -4.85 6.42
N PRO A 189 -11.11 -5.77 5.60
CA PRO A 189 -12.15 -6.77 5.91
C PRO A 189 -11.69 -7.74 7.01
N SER A 190 -12.63 -8.50 7.62
CA SER A 190 -12.26 -9.43 8.70
C SER A 190 -11.35 -10.55 8.18
N LEU A 191 -10.50 -11.11 9.05
CA LEU A 191 -9.60 -12.18 8.62
C LEU A 191 -10.35 -13.46 8.21
N ASP A 192 -11.50 -13.76 8.82
CA ASP A 192 -12.34 -14.89 8.41
C ASP A 192 -12.82 -14.74 6.96
N TRP A 193 -13.24 -13.53 6.58
CA TRP A 193 -13.61 -13.23 5.20
C TRP A 193 -12.40 -13.32 4.27
N ALA A 194 -11.28 -12.69 4.67
CA ALA A 194 -10.03 -12.72 3.92
C ALA A 194 -9.58 -14.16 3.63
N PHE A 195 -9.50 -15.00 4.65
CA PHE A 195 -9.06 -16.39 4.51
C PHE A 195 -10.08 -17.25 3.76
N GLY A 196 -11.38 -16.97 3.88
CA GLY A 196 -12.42 -17.65 3.11
C GLY A 196 -12.26 -17.50 1.59
N LEU A 197 -11.62 -16.42 1.10
CA LEU A 197 -11.32 -16.26 -0.32
C LEU A 197 -10.36 -17.32 -0.86
N SER A 198 -9.54 -17.94 0.00
CA SER A 198 -8.62 -19.01 -0.40
C SER A 198 -9.33 -20.28 -0.91
N GLU A 199 -10.61 -20.46 -0.61
CA GLU A 199 -11.42 -21.55 -1.15
C GLU A 199 -11.85 -21.30 -2.60
N ARG A 200 -11.79 -20.05 -3.06
CA ARG A 200 -12.25 -19.64 -4.40
C ARG A 200 -11.10 -19.40 -5.39
N MET A 201 -9.97 -18.89 -4.92
CA MET A 201 -8.85 -18.49 -5.78
C MET A 201 -7.50 -18.49 -5.03
N PRO A 202 -6.37 -18.49 -5.76
CA PRO A 202 -5.08 -18.20 -5.18
C PRO A 202 -5.09 -16.84 -4.46
N LEU A 203 -4.57 -16.82 -3.24
CA LEU A 203 -4.68 -15.69 -2.34
C LEU A 203 -3.35 -15.39 -1.64
N GLY A 204 -2.97 -14.12 -1.60
CA GLY A 204 -1.96 -13.60 -0.68
C GLY A 204 -2.60 -12.64 0.33
N VAL A 205 -2.21 -12.72 1.60
CA VAL A 205 -2.67 -11.83 2.67
C VAL A 205 -1.47 -11.29 3.44
N LYS A 206 -1.33 -9.97 3.52
CA LYS A 206 -0.34 -9.33 4.39
C LYS A 206 -0.87 -9.17 5.80
N LEU A 207 -0.07 -9.54 6.79
CA LEU A 207 -0.36 -9.30 8.20
C LEU A 207 0.85 -8.69 8.91
N GLY A 208 0.59 -8.09 10.06
CA GLY A 208 1.65 -7.65 10.96
C GLY A 208 2.50 -8.85 11.42
N PRO A 209 3.83 -8.69 11.56
CA PRO A 209 4.73 -9.80 11.84
C PRO A 209 4.53 -10.44 13.23
N GLY A 210 3.85 -9.73 14.14
CA GLY A 210 3.45 -10.20 15.46
C GLY A 210 2.09 -10.88 15.52
N HIS A 211 1.47 -11.20 14.38
CA HIS A 211 0.22 -11.96 14.34
C HIS A 211 0.39 -13.32 15.02
N ASP A 212 -0.67 -13.76 15.71
CA ASP A 212 -0.67 -15.00 16.48
C ASP A 212 -0.45 -16.21 15.58
N ARG A 213 0.53 -17.04 15.94
CA ARG A 213 0.94 -18.19 15.13
C ARG A 213 -0.09 -19.30 15.11
N ASP A 214 -0.94 -19.36 16.13
CA ASP A 214 -2.01 -20.34 16.29
C ASP A 214 -3.25 -19.97 15.46
N GLN A 215 -3.32 -18.71 15.00
CA GLN A 215 -4.38 -18.22 14.11
C GLN A 215 -4.04 -18.36 12.62
N ILE A 216 -2.84 -18.87 12.28
CA ILE A 216 -2.42 -19.08 10.89
C ILE A 216 -3.10 -20.34 10.34
N PRO A 217 -3.87 -20.25 9.23
CA PRO A 217 -4.55 -21.40 8.66
C PRO A 217 -3.61 -22.54 8.26
N SER A 218 -4.07 -23.79 8.39
CA SER A 218 -3.25 -24.98 8.13
C SER A 218 -2.86 -25.17 6.66
N GLN A 219 -3.57 -24.53 5.75
CA GLN A 219 -3.33 -24.57 4.31
C GLN A 219 -2.39 -23.45 3.84
N ALA A 220 -2.09 -22.48 4.69
CA ALA A 220 -1.24 -21.35 4.33
C ALA A 220 0.25 -21.71 4.42
N GLU A 221 1.02 -21.20 3.45
CA GLU A 221 2.43 -20.90 3.64
C GLU A 221 2.54 -19.53 4.33
N ALA A 222 3.14 -19.47 5.52
CA ALA A 222 3.46 -18.19 6.15
C ALA A 222 4.94 -17.83 5.92
N GLN A 223 5.19 -16.62 5.43
CA GLN A 223 6.53 -16.08 5.20
C GLN A 223 6.74 -14.80 6.02
N TRP A 224 7.74 -14.81 6.89
CA TRP A 224 8.19 -13.61 7.61
C TRP A 224 9.24 -12.90 6.77
N VAL A 225 9.05 -11.61 6.50
CA VAL A 225 9.99 -10.80 5.70
C VAL A 225 10.69 -9.79 6.59
N SER A 226 12.01 -9.80 6.57
CA SER A 226 12.87 -8.80 7.19
C SER A 226 13.55 -7.94 6.13
N VAL A 227 13.67 -6.64 6.39
CA VAL A 227 14.42 -5.69 5.56
C VAL A 227 15.43 -4.99 6.43
N ASP A 228 16.72 -5.15 6.11
CA ASP A 228 17.85 -4.52 6.80
C ASP A 228 17.77 -4.71 8.34
N GLY A 229 17.44 -5.94 8.76
CA GLY A 229 17.35 -6.34 10.16
C GLY A 229 16.03 -5.98 10.85
N GLN A 230 15.08 -5.34 10.16
CA GLN A 230 13.75 -5.05 10.68
C GLN A 230 12.75 -6.07 10.16
N LEU A 231 12.03 -6.77 11.04
CA LEU A 231 10.94 -7.64 10.64
C LEU A 231 9.72 -6.78 10.26
N VAL A 232 9.33 -6.78 8.98
CA VAL A 232 8.38 -5.78 8.44
C VAL A 232 6.97 -6.34 8.25
N GLU A 233 6.83 -7.62 7.90
CA GLU A 233 5.53 -8.25 7.67
C GLU A 233 5.57 -9.77 7.79
N MET A 234 4.37 -10.35 7.84
CA MET A 234 4.13 -11.76 7.57
C MET A 234 3.14 -11.88 6.40
N GLY A 235 3.59 -12.41 5.27
CA GLY A 235 2.73 -12.77 4.15
C GLY A 235 2.18 -14.19 4.33
N LEU A 236 0.87 -14.37 4.17
CA LEU A 236 0.22 -15.66 4.08
C LEU A 236 -0.12 -15.95 2.62
N TRP A 237 0.32 -17.09 2.11
CA TRP A 237 0.11 -17.50 0.73
C TRP A 237 -0.72 -18.77 0.68
N PHE A 238 -1.70 -18.80 -0.22
CA PHE A 238 -2.68 -19.87 -0.36
C PHE A 238 -2.77 -20.35 -1.82
N GLY A 239 -3.22 -21.59 -2.00
CA GLY A 239 -3.41 -22.18 -3.32
C GLY A 239 -2.12 -22.16 -4.14
N ALA A 240 -2.22 -21.79 -5.42
CA ALA A 240 -1.09 -21.77 -6.34
C ALA A 240 -0.01 -20.70 -6.02
N LEU A 241 -0.27 -19.77 -5.11
CA LEU A 241 0.75 -18.81 -4.63
C LEU A 241 1.64 -19.41 -3.52
N ALA A 242 1.19 -20.47 -2.86
CA ALA A 242 1.97 -21.19 -1.86
C ALA A 242 2.95 -22.16 -2.54
N ARG A 243 4.18 -22.25 -2.03
CA ARG A 243 5.19 -23.21 -2.49
C ARG A 243 4.86 -24.60 -1.96
N ASP A 244 5.01 -25.59 -2.83
CA ASP A 244 4.77 -26.99 -2.48
C ASP A 244 5.62 -27.44 -1.28
N GLY A 245 4.99 -28.09 -0.32
CA GLY A 245 5.62 -28.57 0.91
C GLY A 245 6.07 -27.49 1.92
N ILE A 246 5.97 -26.19 1.61
CA ILE A 246 6.45 -25.12 2.51
C ILE A 246 5.31 -24.57 3.35
N ARG A 247 5.43 -24.71 4.68
CA ARG A 247 4.45 -24.19 5.64
C ARG A 247 4.86 -22.90 6.31
N ARG A 248 6.15 -22.75 6.60
CA ARG A 248 6.73 -21.61 7.30
C ARG A 248 8.08 -21.29 6.67
N SER A 249 8.35 -20.03 6.39
CA SER A 249 9.64 -19.59 5.89
C SER A 249 9.99 -18.20 6.40
N ALA A 250 11.27 -17.85 6.38
CA ALA A 250 11.74 -16.50 6.64
C ALA A 250 12.54 -16.01 5.43
N LEU A 251 12.43 -14.73 5.15
CA LEU A 251 13.15 -14.06 4.06
C LEU A 251 13.86 -12.83 4.61
N LEU A 252 15.15 -12.70 4.31
CA LEU A 252 15.96 -11.58 4.73
C LEU A 252 16.35 -10.78 3.50
N LEU A 253 15.92 -9.54 3.43
CA LEU A 253 16.34 -8.59 2.42
C LEU A 253 17.41 -7.69 3.04
N THR A 254 18.58 -7.67 2.44
CA THR A 254 19.68 -6.76 2.80
C THR A 254 19.98 -5.84 1.63
N GLN A 255 20.81 -4.82 1.82
CA GLN A 255 21.31 -4.01 0.69
C GLN A 255 21.96 -4.84 -0.44
N ASN A 256 22.44 -6.05 -0.15
CA ASN A 256 23.08 -6.94 -1.12
C ASN A 256 22.10 -7.89 -1.84
N GLY A 257 20.80 -7.84 -1.53
CA GLY A 257 19.78 -8.72 -2.11
C GLY A 257 19.11 -9.64 -1.09
N VAL A 258 18.55 -10.74 -1.60
CA VAL A 258 17.96 -11.87 -0.85
C VAL A 258 19.05 -12.80 -0.35
#